data_AF-A0A5A7ULR2-F1
#
_entry.id   AF-A0A5A7ULR2-F1
#
_cell.length_a   1.000
_cell.length_b   1.000
_cell.length_c   1.000
_cell.angle_alpha   90.00
_cell.angle_beta   90.00
_cell.angle_gamma   90.00
#
_symmetry.space_group_name_H-M   'P 1'
#
loop_
_entity.id
_entity.type
_entity.pdbx_description
1 polymer ?
#
loop_
_entity_poly.entity_id
_entity_poly.type
_entity_poly.pdbx_seq_one_letter_code
_entity_poly.pdbx_strand_id
1 'polypeptide(L)'
;MLSANPPGKVQKDRLVELEEQMLYLVEVFDFIRYLESRLEEIFEKTDTIDADFRATLDVIKNEIADVNTRLNLTMRAMANQVPVGGAVPVTKVKVLEPKPFCGVRDAKALENFIFDLEQYFKAINTIIEEVKVTLATMYLCEDAKLWWRSRYMDIQEGGCTIDIWDVLKKELRLQFFSENVKILAR
;
A
#
# COMPACT_ATOMS: atom_id res chain seq x y z
N MET A 1 16.37 76.33 -15.77
CA MET A 1 15.95 75.98 -17.14
C MET A 1 15.61 74.50 -17.18
N LEU A 2 14.32 74.15 -17.24
CA LEU A 2 13.89 72.77 -17.50
C LEU A 2 13.60 72.67 -19.00
N SER A 3 14.50 72.03 -19.74
CA SER A 3 14.30 71.72 -21.15
C SER A 3 13.30 70.57 -21.25
N ALA A 4 12.09 70.87 -21.75
CA ALA A 4 11.11 69.85 -22.08
C ALA A 4 11.61 69.05 -23.30
N ASN A 5 11.73 67.73 -23.16
CA ASN A 5 12.07 66.84 -24.28
C ASN A 5 11.05 67.02 -25.42
N PRO A 6 11.49 67.13 -26.68
CA PRO A 6 10.58 67.35 -27.80
C PRO A 6 9.67 66.13 -28.01
N PRO A 7 8.37 66.33 -28.30
CA PRO A 7 7.34 65.28 -28.31
C PRO A 7 7.63 64.09 -29.24
N GLY A 8 8.44 64.27 -30.29
CA GLY A 8 8.82 63.18 -31.21
C GLY A 8 9.80 62.14 -30.63
N LYS A 9 10.60 62.50 -29.62
CA LYS A 9 11.53 61.54 -28.98
C LYS A 9 10.77 60.51 -28.14
N VAL A 10 9.80 60.98 -27.37
CA VAL A 10 8.93 60.15 -26.53
C VAL A 10 8.13 59.15 -27.37
N GLN A 11 7.65 59.56 -28.55
CA GLN A 11 6.94 58.64 -29.46
C GLN A 11 7.84 57.54 -30.03
N LYS A 12 9.11 57.86 -30.33
CA LYS A 12 10.08 56.90 -30.83
C LYS A 12 10.50 55.89 -29.76
N ASP A 13 10.74 56.34 -28.54
CA ASP A 13 11.12 55.46 -27.43
C ASP A 13 9.99 54.47 -27.10
N ARG A 14 8.72 54.92 -27.16
CA ARG A 14 7.54 54.05 -27.00
C ARG A 14 7.37 53.02 -28.12
N LEU A 15 7.78 53.35 -29.34
CA LEU A 15 7.72 52.42 -30.48
C LEU A 15 8.74 51.30 -30.31
N VAL A 16 9.96 51.63 -29.88
CA VAL A 16 11.02 50.64 -29.60
C VAL A 16 10.60 49.69 -28.48
N GLU A 17 10.03 50.24 -27.40
CA GLU A 17 9.50 49.42 -26.29
C GLU A 17 8.39 48.47 -26.75
N LEU A 18 7.51 48.91 -27.65
CA LEU A 18 6.46 48.06 -28.22
C LEU A 18 7.05 46.97 -29.13
N GLU A 19 8.08 47.27 -29.93
CA GLU A 19 8.78 46.28 -30.76
C GLU A 19 9.46 45.21 -29.89
N GLU A 20 10.10 45.59 -28.79
CA GLU A 20 10.69 44.65 -27.82
C GLU A 20 9.61 43.77 -27.16
N GLN A 21 8.47 44.35 -26.77
CA GLN A 21 7.34 43.60 -26.22
C GLN A 21 6.74 42.64 -27.25
N MET A 22 6.63 43.05 -28.51
CA MET A 22 6.15 42.19 -29.60
C MET A 22 7.10 41.02 -29.84
N LEU A 23 8.41 41.24 -29.76
CA LEU A 23 9.40 40.16 -29.88
C LEU A 23 9.26 39.15 -28.73
N TYR A 24 9.13 39.63 -27.49
CA TYR A 24 8.87 38.76 -26.34
C TYR A 24 7.57 37.96 -26.49
N LEU A 25 6.52 38.58 -27.02
CA LEU A 25 5.24 37.89 -27.26
C LEU A 25 5.38 36.77 -28.30
N VAL A 26 6.19 36.96 -29.35
CA VAL A 26 6.48 35.92 -30.35
C VAL A 26 7.22 34.75 -29.71
N GLU A 27 8.23 35.01 -28.88
CA GLU A 27 8.95 33.96 -28.15
C GLU A 27 8.04 33.16 -27.22
N VAL A 28 7.17 33.85 -26.48
CA VAL A 28 6.17 33.21 -25.62
C VAL A 28 5.20 32.35 -26.44
N PHE A 29 4.76 32.84 -27.60
CA PHE A 29 3.86 32.10 -28.49
C PHE A 29 4.51 30.82 -29.02
N ASP A 30 5.78 30.88 -29.47
CA ASP A 30 6.51 29.70 -29.92
C ASP A 30 6.74 28.69 -28.78
N PHE A 31 6.99 29.18 -27.57
CA PHE A 31 7.12 28.31 -26.39
C PHE A 31 5.81 27.61 -26.04
N ILE A 32 4.67 28.32 -26.10
CA ILE A 32 3.34 27.72 -25.90
C ILE A 32 3.10 26.61 -26.92
N ARG A 33 3.33 26.88 -28.20
CA ARG A 33 3.17 25.87 -29.27
C ARG A 33 4.07 24.66 -29.06
N TYR A 34 5.29 24.88 -28.59
CA TYR A 34 6.20 23.79 -28.20
C TYR A 34 5.64 22.97 -27.04
N LEU A 35 5.13 23.62 -25.99
CA LEU A 35 4.50 22.92 -24.85
C LEU A 35 3.25 22.14 -25.26
N GLU A 36 2.40 22.69 -26.13
CA GLU A 36 1.23 21.99 -26.68
C GLU A 36 1.65 20.72 -27.42
N SER A 37 2.66 20.80 -28.29
CA SER A 37 3.19 19.62 -28.98
C SER A 37 3.76 18.58 -28.02
N ARG A 38 4.41 19.02 -26.94
CA ARG A 38 4.96 18.13 -25.90
C ARG A 38 3.86 17.46 -25.08
N LEU A 39 2.75 18.14 -24.84
CA LEU A 39 1.58 17.58 -24.14
C LEU A 39 0.90 16.52 -25.00
N GLU A 40 0.71 16.79 -26.28
CA GLU A 40 0.12 15.81 -27.22
C GLU A 40 0.95 14.51 -27.26
N GLU A 41 2.27 14.63 -27.35
CA GLU A 41 3.18 13.46 -27.31
C GLU A 41 3.04 12.66 -26.00
N ILE A 42 2.83 13.33 -24.88
CA ILE A 42 2.64 12.67 -23.58
C ILE A 42 1.29 11.95 -23.54
N PHE A 43 0.23 12.53 -24.07
CA PHE A 43 -1.09 11.89 -24.15
C PHE A 43 -1.03 10.62 -24.99
N GLU A 44 -0.46 10.68 -26.20
CA GLU A 44 -0.31 9.53 -27.09
C GLU A 44 0.50 8.38 -26.45
N LYS A 45 1.58 8.72 -25.75
CA LYS A 45 2.37 7.74 -24.99
C LYS A 45 1.59 7.13 -23.83
N THR A 46 0.78 7.93 -23.15
CA THR A 46 -0.07 7.47 -22.04
C THR A 46 -1.13 6.50 -22.54
N ASP A 47 -1.78 6.81 -23.66
CA ASP A 47 -2.79 5.95 -24.29
C ASP A 47 -2.18 4.63 -24.77
N THR A 48 -0.96 4.68 -25.31
CA THR A 48 -0.20 3.48 -25.70
C THR A 48 0.09 2.61 -24.48
N ILE A 49 0.60 3.19 -23.39
CA ILE A 49 0.89 2.47 -22.14
C ILE A 49 -0.38 1.84 -21.57
N ASP A 50 -1.49 2.58 -21.55
CA ASP A 50 -2.78 2.12 -21.07
C ASP A 50 -3.35 0.97 -21.92
N ALA A 51 -3.16 1.00 -23.24
CA ALA A 51 -3.49 -0.11 -24.13
C ALA A 51 -2.63 -1.36 -23.84
N ASP A 52 -1.31 -1.20 -23.67
CA ASP A 52 -0.38 -2.30 -23.36
C ASP A 52 -0.69 -2.94 -21.99
N PHE A 53 -1.02 -2.13 -20.98
CA PHE A 53 -1.44 -2.62 -19.68
C PHE A 53 -2.74 -3.42 -19.77
N ARG A 54 -3.73 -2.93 -20.52
CA ARG A 54 -4.98 -3.68 -20.75
C ARG A 54 -4.72 -5.02 -21.43
N ALA A 55 -3.91 -5.03 -22.49
CA ALA A 55 -3.57 -6.25 -23.21
C ALA A 55 -2.90 -7.28 -22.28
N THR A 56 -1.95 -6.83 -21.46
CA THR A 56 -1.26 -7.67 -20.47
C THR A 56 -2.22 -8.22 -19.41
N LEU A 57 -3.15 -7.38 -18.91
CA LEU A 57 -4.16 -7.82 -17.95
C LEU A 57 -5.10 -8.87 -18.54
N ASP A 58 -5.49 -8.74 -19.80
CA ASP A 58 -6.35 -9.73 -20.45
C ASP A 58 -5.63 -11.07 -20.66
N VAL A 59 -4.33 -11.05 -21.01
CA VAL A 59 -3.50 -12.27 -21.04
C VAL A 59 -3.48 -12.95 -19.67
N ILE A 60 -3.19 -12.21 -18.61
CA ILE A 60 -3.13 -12.75 -17.23
C ILE A 60 -4.49 -13.34 -16.82
N LYS A 61 -5.60 -12.67 -17.11
CA LYS A 61 -6.95 -13.19 -16.81
C LYS A 61 -7.24 -14.49 -17.54
N ASN A 62 -6.85 -14.58 -18.82
CA ASN A 62 -7.05 -15.78 -19.62
C ASN A 62 -6.19 -16.94 -19.12
N GLU A 63 -4.94 -16.69 -18.74
CA GLU A 63 -4.06 -17.71 -18.14
C GLU A 63 -4.60 -18.21 -16.80
N ILE A 64 -5.11 -17.34 -15.94
CA ILE A 64 -5.77 -17.73 -14.69
C ILE A 64 -6.99 -18.63 -14.97
N ALA A 65 -7.80 -18.28 -15.98
CA ALA A 65 -8.96 -19.08 -16.37
C ALA A 65 -8.55 -20.47 -16.91
N ASP A 66 -7.48 -20.55 -17.72
CA ASP A 66 -6.92 -21.82 -18.20
C ASP A 66 -6.40 -22.68 -17.04
N VAL A 67 -5.57 -22.11 -16.17
CA VAL A 67 -5.02 -22.79 -15.00
C VAL A 67 -6.14 -23.32 -14.10
N ASN A 68 -7.17 -22.53 -13.84
CA ASN A 68 -8.35 -22.96 -13.07
C ASN A 68 -9.09 -24.11 -13.76
N THR A 69 -9.24 -24.06 -15.08
CA THR A 69 -9.88 -25.14 -15.86
C THR A 69 -9.07 -26.43 -15.77
N ARG A 70 -7.75 -26.36 -15.96
CA ARG A 70 -6.82 -27.49 -15.83
C ARG A 70 -6.80 -28.08 -14.44
N LEU A 71 -6.82 -27.24 -13.40
CA LEU A 71 -6.90 -27.66 -12.01
C LEU A 71 -8.19 -28.43 -11.74
N ASN A 72 -9.33 -27.90 -12.17
CA ASN A 72 -10.63 -28.55 -12.01
C ASN A 72 -10.71 -29.90 -12.74
N LEU A 73 -10.16 -29.99 -13.97
CA LEU A 73 -10.08 -31.25 -14.70
C LEU A 73 -9.19 -32.27 -13.98
N THR A 74 -8.04 -31.84 -13.47
CA THR A 74 -7.12 -32.70 -12.72
C THR A 74 -7.78 -33.22 -11.44
N MET A 75 -8.44 -32.35 -10.67
CA MET A 75 -9.19 -32.75 -9.47
C MET A 75 -10.31 -33.75 -9.80
N ARG A 76 -11.03 -33.55 -10.91
CA ARG A 76 -12.08 -34.48 -11.35
C ARG A 76 -11.50 -35.82 -11.81
N ALA A 77 -10.38 -35.82 -12.52
CA ALA A 77 -9.68 -37.04 -12.93
C ALA A 77 -9.16 -37.83 -11.71
N MET A 78 -8.65 -37.14 -10.67
CA MET A 78 -8.24 -37.77 -9.42
C MET A 78 -9.45 -38.34 -8.65
N ALA A 79 -10.58 -37.64 -8.62
CA ALA A 79 -11.81 -38.14 -7.98
C ALA A 79 -12.41 -39.36 -8.71
N ASN A 80 -12.24 -39.44 -10.03
CA ASN A 80 -12.74 -40.53 -10.86
C ASN A 80 -11.78 -41.72 -10.99
N GLN A 81 -10.56 -41.64 -10.43
CA GLN A 81 -9.65 -42.79 -10.36
C GLN A 81 -10.13 -43.76 -9.27
N VAL A 82 -10.50 -44.98 -9.68
CA VAL A 82 -10.66 -46.12 -8.77
C VAL A 82 -9.27 -46.45 -8.21
N PRO A 83 -9.09 -46.61 -6.89
CA PRO A 83 -7.76 -46.84 -6.31
C PRO A 83 -7.25 -48.23 -6.71
N VAL A 84 -6.48 -48.30 -7.79
CA VAL A 84 -5.55 -49.40 -8.03
C VAL A 84 -4.33 -49.13 -7.15
N GLY A 85 -4.39 -49.65 -5.92
CA GLY A 85 -3.25 -49.80 -5.02
C GLY A 85 -2.61 -48.51 -4.51
N GLY A 86 -2.98 -48.12 -3.28
CA GLY A 86 -2.21 -47.18 -2.46
C GLY A 86 -2.44 -45.71 -2.76
N ALA A 87 -3.58 -45.17 -2.31
CA ALA A 87 -3.82 -43.74 -2.33
C ALA A 87 -2.76 -43.00 -1.51
N VAL A 88 -1.98 -42.12 -2.16
CA VAL A 88 -1.21 -41.09 -1.44
C VAL A 88 -2.23 -40.12 -0.86
N PRO A 89 -2.35 -40.00 0.47
CA PRO A 89 -3.26 -39.03 1.06
C PRO A 89 -2.73 -37.65 0.70
N VAL A 90 -3.50 -36.86 -0.07
CA VAL A 90 -3.27 -35.41 -0.10
C VAL A 90 -3.65 -34.91 1.28
N THR A 91 -2.65 -34.77 2.15
CA THR A 91 -2.80 -34.18 3.47
C THR A 91 -3.30 -32.75 3.26
N LYS A 92 -4.57 -32.48 3.54
CA LYS A 92 -5.02 -31.12 3.81
C LYS A 92 -4.11 -30.60 4.92
N VAL A 93 -3.18 -29.73 4.56
CA VAL A 93 -2.29 -29.08 5.53
C VAL A 93 -3.20 -28.26 6.42
N LYS A 94 -3.51 -28.80 7.61
CA LYS A 94 -4.12 -28.00 8.67
C LYS A 94 -3.07 -26.98 9.05
N VAL A 95 -3.29 -25.73 8.64
CA VAL A 95 -2.48 -24.62 9.11
C VAL A 95 -2.59 -24.61 10.64
N LEU A 96 -1.46 -24.70 11.33
CA LEU A 96 -1.44 -24.71 12.78
C LEU A 96 -1.88 -23.33 13.28
N GLU A 97 -2.92 -23.30 14.11
CA GLU A 97 -3.39 -22.07 14.72
C GLU A 97 -2.36 -21.55 15.75
N PRO A 98 -2.06 -20.25 15.77
CA PRO A 98 -1.16 -19.65 16.75
C PRO A 98 -1.64 -19.84 18.18
N LYS A 99 -0.70 -19.94 19.12
CA LYS A 99 -1.04 -19.96 20.54
C LYS A 99 -1.51 -18.56 20.99
N PRO A 100 -2.60 -18.47 21.77
CA PRO A 100 -3.01 -17.19 22.33
C PRO A 100 -1.98 -16.60 23.28
N PHE A 101 -1.83 -15.27 23.29
CA PHE A 101 -0.97 -14.55 24.22
C PHE A 101 -1.80 -13.87 25.32
N CYS A 102 -1.57 -14.28 26.57
CA CYS A 102 -2.38 -13.84 27.71
C CYS A 102 -1.78 -12.69 28.52
N GLY A 103 -0.76 -12.00 27.99
CA GLY A 103 -0.21 -10.80 28.65
C GLY A 103 0.88 -11.08 29.69
N VAL A 104 1.47 -12.27 29.69
CA VAL A 104 2.64 -12.58 30.53
C VAL A 104 3.77 -11.59 30.20
N ARG A 105 4.33 -10.94 31.23
CA ARG A 105 5.45 -9.99 31.09
C ARG A 105 6.78 -10.71 30.86
N ASP A 106 6.82 -11.54 29.83
CA ASP A 106 7.98 -12.30 29.37
C ASP A 106 8.24 -11.94 27.90
N ALA A 107 9.40 -11.32 27.66
CA ALA A 107 9.82 -10.96 26.32
C ALA A 107 9.88 -12.18 25.39
N LYS A 108 10.27 -13.35 25.91
CA LYS A 108 10.36 -14.58 25.11
C LYS A 108 8.98 -15.06 24.68
N ALA A 109 8.01 -15.07 25.59
CA ALA A 109 6.64 -15.44 25.27
C ALA A 109 6.02 -14.50 24.23
N LEU A 110 6.25 -13.19 24.36
CA LEU A 110 5.76 -12.21 23.41
C LEU A 110 6.41 -12.36 22.01
N GLU A 111 7.72 -12.52 21.94
CA GLU A 111 8.41 -12.68 20.65
C GLU A 111 8.01 -14.00 19.96
N ASN A 112 7.81 -15.09 20.72
CA ASN A 112 7.29 -16.34 20.16
C ASN A 112 5.88 -16.15 19.57
N PHE A 113 5.00 -15.43 20.28
CA PHE A 113 3.66 -15.11 19.78
C PHE A 113 3.69 -14.30 18.48
N ILE A 114 4.53 -13.25 18.44
CA ILE A 114 4.73 -12.42 17.25
C ILE A 114 5.23 -13.29 16.08
N PHE A 115 6.22 -14.13 16.34
CA PHE A 115 6.79 -15.01 15.33
C PHE A 115 5.78 -16.02 14.79
N ASP A 116 5.01 -16.68 15.66
CA ASP A 116 3.98 -17.65 15.28
C ASP A 116 2.89 -17.01 14.41
N LEU A 117 2.46 -15.78 14.73
CA LEU A 117 1.53 -15.02 13.89
C LEU A 117 2.12 -14.66 12.52
N GLU A 118 3.40 -14.27 12.45
CA GLU A 118 4.06 -13.99 11.18
C GLU A 118 4.17 -15.24 10.28
N GLN A 119 4.39 -16.43 10.86
CA GLN A 119 4.33 -17.68 10.11
C GLN A 119 2.89 -18.00 9.68
N TYR A 120 1.92 -17.76 10.55
CA TYR A 120 0.51 -17.98 10.23
C TYR A 120 0.05 -17.11 9.07
N PHE A 121 0.34 -15.80 9.09
CA PHE A 121 0.03 -14.89 7.98
C PHE A 121 0.62 -15.35 6.66
N LYS A 122 1.85 -15.87 6.67
CA LYS A 122 2.48 -16.46 5.48
C LYS A 122 1.75 -17.72 5.02
N ALA A 123 1.37 -18.59 5.95
CA ALA A 123 0.66 -19.84 5.64
C ALA A 123 -0.73 -19.60 5.04
N ILE A 124 -1.41 -18.52 5.44
CA ILE A 124 -2.72 -18.13 4.89
C ILE A 124 -2.63 -17.06 3.77
N ASN A 125 -1.41 -16.69 3.35
CA ASN A 125 -1.12 -15.67 2.33
C ASN A 125 -1.80 -14.30 2.59
N THR A 126 -1.88 -13.88 3.86
CA THR A 126 -2.47 -12.58 4.23
C THR A 126 -1.46 -11.46 4.06
N ILE A 127 -1.72 -10.56 3.12
CA ILE A 127 -0.91 -9.35 2.86
C ILE A 127 -1.58 -8.05 3.33
N ILE A 128 -2.86 -8.07 3.67
CA ILE A 128 -3.61 -6.88 4.12
C ILE A 128 -3.29 -6.59 5.59
N GLU A 129 -2.68 -5.44 5.85
CA GLU A 129 -2.19 -5.06 7.20
C GLU A 129 -3.29 -4.95 8.25
N GLU A 130 -4.43 -4.34 7.91
CA GLU A 130 -5.59 -4.25 8.80
C GLU A 130 -6.09 -5.64 9.22
N VAL A 131 -6.16 -6.58 8.27
CA VAL A 131 -6.57 -7.96 8.54
C VAL A 131 -5.55 -8.67 9.43
N LYS A 132 -4.24 -8.42 9.27
CA LYS A 132 -3.21 -8.95 10.18
C LYS A 132 -3.41 -8.45 11.60
N VAL A 133 -3.70 -7.16 11.79
CA VAL A 133 -3.97 -6.56 13.10
C VAL A 133 -5.25 -7.16 13.71
N THR A 134 -6.34 -7.23 12.96
CA THR A 134 -7.59 -7.85 13.43
C THR A 134 -7.35 -9.30 13.86
N LEU A 135 -6.66 -10.08 13.04
CA LEU A 135 -6.38 -11.48 13.33
C LEU A 135 -5.46 -11.65 14.55
N ALA A 136 -4.36 -10.90 14.64
CA ALA A 136 -3.47 -10.95 15.79
C ALA A 136 -4.19 -10.62 17.10
N THR A 137 -5.05 -9.59 17.08
CA THR A 137 -5.78 -9.14 18.27
C THR A 137 -6.89 -10.10 18.68
N MET A 138 -7.38 -10.95 17.77
CA MET A 138 -8.25 -12.08 18.11
C MET A 138 -7.54 -13.12 18.98
N TYR A 139 -6.23 -13.34 18.79
CA TYR A 139 -5.41 -14.27 19.58
C TYR A 139 -4.84 -13.67 20.88
N LEU A 140 -5.27 -12.48 21.29
CA LEU A 140 -5.00 -11.97 22.63
C LEU A 140 -6.01 -12.54 23.64
N CYS A 141 -5.52 -12.91 24.83
CA CYS A 141 -6.33 -13.36 25.96
C CYS A 141 -6.02 -12.55 27.23
N GLU A 142 -6.86 -12.70 28.25
CA GLU A 142 -6.65 -12.18 29.60
C GLU A 142 -6.19 -10.71 29.63
N ASP A 143 -5.05 -10.42 30.26
CA ASP A 143 -4.52 -9.07 30.42
C ASP A 143 -4.19 -8.41 29.08
N ALA A 144 -3.73 -9.18 28.09
CA ALA A 144 -3.50 -8.67 26.74
C ALA A 144 -4.78 -8.27 26.03
N LYS A 145 -5.88 -9.01 26.25
CA LYS A 145 -7.18 -8.66 25.68
C LYS A 145 -7.78 -7.43 26.35
N LEU A 146 -7.58 -7.27 27.67
CA LEU A 146 -8.00 -6.07 28.39
C LEU A 146 -7.26 -4.83 27.91
N TRP A 147 -5.94 -4.92 27.76
CA TRP A 147 -5.13 -3.86 27.17
C TRP A 147 -5.61 -3.48 25.75
N TRP A 148 -5.84 -4.47 24.89
CA TRP A 148 -6.34 -4.20 23.54
C TRP A 148 -7.71 -3.50 23.54
N ARG A 149 -8.62 -3.87 24.45
CA ARG A 149 -9.91 -3.16 24.58
C ARG A 149 -9.74 -1.67 24.90
N SER A 150 -8.77 -1.31 25.75
CA SER A 150 -8.46 0.10 26.02
C SER A 150 -7.95 0.80 24.76
N ARG A 151 -6.98 0.20 24.05
CA ARG A 151 -6.43 0.76 22.80
C ARG A 151 -7.49 0.89 21.71
N TYR A 152 -8.39 -0.08 21.60
CA TYR A 152 -9.47 -0.05 20.63
C TYR A 152 -10.40 1.16 20.85
N MET A 153 -10.69 1.52 22.11
CA MET A 153 -11.44 2.73 22.41
C MET A 153 -10.68 3.99 21.98
N ASP A 154 -9.39 4.08 22.30
CA ASP A 154 -8.54 5.20 21.86
C ASP A 154 -8.54 5.36 20.32
N ILE A 155 -8.55 4.25 19.56
CA ILE A 155 -8.62 4.28 18.09
C ILE A 155 -9.97 4.82 17.60
N GLN A 156 -11.07 4.40 18.21
CA GLN A 156 -12.42 4.87 17.84
C GLN A 156 -12.60 6.37 18.11
N GLU A 157 -11.94 6.87 19.16
CA GLU A 157 -11.95 8.29 19.52
C GLU A 157 -10.90 9.12 18.74
N GLY A 158 -10.11 8.47 17.87
CA GLY A 158 -9.05 9.12 17.09
C GLY A 158 -7.79 9.48 17.89
N GLY A 159 -7.64 8.96 19.10
CA GLY A 159 -6.51 9.19 20.01
C GLY A 159 -5.26 8.37 19.68
N CYS A 160 -5.38 7.25 18.96
CA CYS A 160 -4.22 6.54 18.39
C CYS A 160 -4.57 5.77 17.11
N THR A 161 -3.54 5.30 16.39
CA THR A 161 -3.69 4.52 15.16
C THR A 161 -2.83 3.25 15.26
N ILE A 162 -3.49 2.09 15.30
CA ILE A 162 -2.84 0.76 15.30
C ILE A 162 -3.50 -0.08 14.19
N ASP A 163 -3.21 0.28 12.94
CA ASP A 163 -3.79 -0.32 11.73
C ASP A 163 -2.79 -1.16 10.91
N ILE A 164 -1.51 -1.09 11.28
CA ILE A 164 -0.43 -1.86 10.66
C ILE A 164 0.28 -2.79 11.65
N TRP A 165 0.71 -3.97 11.17
CA TRP A 165 1.28 -5.02 12.01
C TRP A 165 2.51 -4.55 12.79
N ASP A 166 3.37 -3.75 12.16
CA ASP A 166 4.59 -3.22 12.80
C ASP A 166 4.30 -2.27 13.95
N VAL A 167 3.21 -1.49 13.88
CA VAL A 167 2.79 -0.60 14.99
C VAL A 167 2.25 -1.44 16.13
N LEU A 168 1.41 -2.44 15.84
CA LEU A 168 0.91 -3.37 16.87
C LEU A 168 2.06 -4.09 17.59
N LYS A 169 3.07 -4.56 16.86
CA LYS A 169 4.26 -5.19 17.47
C LYS A 169 4.99 -4.24 18.41
N LYS A 170 5.16 -2.96 18.05
CA LYS A 170 5.81 -1.96 18.91
C LYS A 170 5.00 -1.73 20.18
N GLU A 171 3.70 -1.50 20.05
CA GLU A 171 2.78 -1.28 21.17
C GLU A 171 2.74 -2.48 22.13
N LEU A 172 2.68 -3.71 21.62
CA LEU A 172 2.75 -4.93 22.42
C LEU A 172 4.06 -5.02 23.21
N ARG A 173 5.20 -4.75 22.56
CA ARG A 173 6.51 -4.74 23.24
C ARG A 173 6.58 -3.66 24.30
N LEU A 174 6.07 -2.46 24.01
CA LEU A 174 6.02 -1.38 24.99
C LEU A 174 5.21 -1.76 26.23
N GLN A 175 4.06 -2.41 26.03
CA GLN A 175 3.16 -2.79 27.13
C GLN A 175 3.69 -3.96 27.98
N PHE A 176 4.20 -5.01 27.33
CA PHE A 176 4.47 -6.29 27.97
C PHE A 176 5.95 -6.57 28.25
N PHE A 177 6.88 -5.71 27.82
CA PHE A 177 8.26 -5.78 28.27
C PHE A 177 8.42 -5.30 29.72
N SER A 178 9.32 -5.96 30.44
CA SER A 178 9.55 -5.77 31.88
C SER A 178 10.16 -4.40 32.24
N GLU A 179 10.80 -3.71 31.29
CA GLU A 179 11.53 -2.46 31.55
C GLU A 179 10.60 -1.23 31.68
N ASN A 180 9.39 -1.27 31.12
CA ASN A 180 8.47 -0.12 31.07
C ASN A 180 7.54 0.00 32.29
N VAL A 181 7.57 -0.96 33.23
CA VAL A 181 6.65 -1.01 34.39
C VAL A 181 6.97 0.03 35.46
N LYS A 182 8.15 0.65 35.44
CA LYS A 182 8.52 1.65 36.46
C LYS A 182 7.85 3.02 36.29
N ILE A 183 7.11 3.27 35.21
CA ILE A 183 6.62 4.61 34.89
C ILE A 183 5.13 4.84 35.23
N LEU A 184 4.32 3.78 35.42
CA LEU A 184 2.87 3.93 35.67
C LEU A 184 2.43 3.69 37.12
N ALA A 185 3.36 3.59 38.07
CA ALA A 185 3.04 3.58 39.50
C ALA A 185 3.43 4.92 40.15
N ARG A 186 2.62 5.96 39.93
CA ARG A 186 2.60 7.17 40.75
C ARG A 186 1.20 7.74 40.85
#